data_AF-A0A2A4NC74-F1
#
_entry.id   AF-A0A2A4NC74-F1
#
_cell.length_a   1.000
_cell.length_b   1.000
_cell.length_c   1.000
_cell.angle_alpha   90.00
_cell.angle_beta   90.00
_cell.angle_gamma   90.00
#
_symmetry.space_group_name_H-M   'P 1'
#
loop_
_entity.id
_entity.type
_entity.pdbx_description
1 polymer ?
#
loop_
_entity_poly.entity_id
_entity_poly.type
_entity_poly.pdbx_seq_one_letter_code
_entity_poly.pdbx_strand_id
1 'polypeptide(L)' 'MEILGFLALSWFDPTLLFLTAAGTMAGIYVGAIPGLSVTMAASILISFTFKWDVNEALALIAGVYMGGVYGGSRTA' A
#
# COMPACT_ATOMS: atom_id res chain seq x y z
N MET A 1 -11.34 -12.36 21.25
CA MET A 1 -10.41 -11.35 21.82
C MET A 1 -9.21 -11.12 20.92
N GLU A 2 -8.60 -12.16 20.34
CA GLU A 2 -7.42 -12.04 19.47
C GLU A 2 -7.66 -11.29 18.15
N ILE A 3 -8.83 -11.45 17.53
CA ILE A 3 -9.23 -10.70 16.32
C ILE A 3 -9.23 -9.18 16.54
N LEU A 4 -9.66 -8.73 17.73
CA LEU A 4 -9.61 -7.32 18.10
C LEU A 4 -8.16 -6.84 18.23
N GLY A 5 -7.26 -7.71 18.71
CA GLY A 5 -5.83 -7.43 18.79
C GLY A 5 -5.19 -7.24 17.42
N PHE A 6 -5.49 -8.10 16.45
CA PHE A 6 -5.01 -7.94 15.06
C PHE A 6 -5.51 -6.65 14.40
N LEU A 7 -6.75 -6.26 14.69
CA LEU A 7 -7.30 -5.01 14.19
C LEU A 7 -6.65 -3.78 14.85
N ALA A 8 -6.28 -3.87 16.13
CA ALA A 8 -5.60 -2.80 16.84
C ALA A 8 -4.14 -2.62 16.35
N LEU A 9 -3.45 -3.71 15.98
CA LEU A 9 -2.06 -3.64 15.50
C LEU A 9 -1.88 -2.70 14.30
N SER A 10 -2.81 -2.69 13.35
CA SER A 10 -2.71 -1.79 12.19
C SER A 10 -2.85 -0.30 12.52
N TRP A 11 -3.39 0.04 13.70
CA TRP A 11 -3.61 1.41 14.15
C TRP A 11 -2.56 1.88 15.16
N PHE A 12 -1.99 0.95 15.93
CA PHE A 12 -1.06 1.26 17.01
C PHE A 12 0.40 0.91 16.72
N ASP A 13 0.69 0.13 15.67
CA ASP A 13 2.06 -0.14 15.24
C ASP A 13 2.60 1.02 14.38
N PRO A 14 3.60 1.78 14.86
CA PRO A 14 4.14 2.92 14.13
C PRO A 14 4.79 2.52 12.79
N THR A 15 5.30 1.30 12.71
CA THR A 15 6.01 0.77 11.54
C THR A 15 5.04 0.52 10.40
N LEU A 16 3.88 -0.09 10.71
CA LEU A 16 2.82 -0.34 9.73
C LEU A 16 2.22 0.98 9.23
N LEU A 17 1.97 1.93 10.13
CA LEU A 17 1.51 3.28 9.76
C LEU A 17 2.50 3.98 8.82
N PHE A 18 3.80 3.91 9.13
CA PHE A 18 4.83 4.50 8.28
C PHE A 18 4.90 3.81 6.91
N LEU A 19 4.85 2.48 6.85
CA LEU A 19 4.84 1.72 5.61
C LEU A 19 3.61 2.02 4.74
N THR A 20 2.43 2.15 5.35
CA THR A 20 1.21 2.56 4.64
C THR A 20 1.30 4.02 4.18
N ALA A 21 1.84 4.94 4.98
CA ALA A 21 2.05 6.32 4.56
C ALA A 21 3.07 6.44 3.41
N ALA A 22 4.18 5.72 3.49
CA ALA A 22 5.19 5.66 2.43
C ALA A 22 4.62 5.00 1.15
N GLY A 23 3.88 3.90 1.32
CA GLY A 23 3.20 3.20 0.23
C GLY A 23 2.15 4.09 -0.45
N THR A 24 1.31 4.79 0.31
CA THR A 24 0.33 5.72 -0.25
C THR A 24 0.97 6.86 -1.02
N MET A 25 2.04 7.48 -0.50
CA MET A 25 2.80 8.49 -1.25
C MET A 25 3.37 7.91 -2.55
N ALA A 26 4.06 6.78 -2.49
CA ALA A 26 4.60 6.11 -3.66
C ALA A 26 3.50 5.77 -4.68
N GLY A 27 2.35 5.29 -4.20
CA GLY A 27 1.17 5.02 -5.00
C GLY A 27 0.64 6.26 -5.72
N ILE A 28 0.55 7.41 -5.05
CA ILE A 28 0.11 8.65 -5.68
C ILE A 28 1.00 9.01 -6.87
N TYR A 29 2.32 8.93 -6.72
CA TYR A 29 3.26 9.20 -7.81
C TYR A 29 3.11 8.20 -8.96
N VAL A 30 3.01 6.91 -8.62
CA VAL A 30 2.87 5.82 -9.58
C VAL A 30 1.55 5.93 -10.35
N GLY A 31 0.45 6.28 -9.68
CA GLY A 31 -0.86 6.47 -10.28
C GLY A 31 -0.96 7.73 -11.15
N ALA A 32 -0.12 8.74 -10.90
CA ALA A 32 -0.05 9.94 -11.74
C ALA A 32 0.63 9.67 -13.10
N ILE A 33 1.36 8.57 -13.26
CA ILE A 33 2.04 8.21 -14.51
C ILE A 33 1.00 7.67 -15.52
N PRO A 34 0.77 8.36 -16.66
CA PRO A 34 -0.17 7.89 -17.66
C PRO A 34 0.32 6.58 -18.27
N GLY A 35 -0.55 5.57 -18.30
CA GLY A 35 -0.27 4.26 -18.89
C GLY A 35 0.21 3.18 -17.93
N LEU A 36 0.46 3.49 -16.65
CA LEU A 36 0.73 2.48 -15.63
C LEU A 36 -0.53 2.22 -14.79
N SER A 37 -1.17 1.06 -14.99
CA SER A 37 -2.33 0.68 -14.18
C SER A 37 -1.92 0.41 -12.73
N VAL A 38 -2.75 0.85 -11.79
CA VAL A 38 -2.59 0.57 -10.35
C VAL A 38 -2.52 -0.93 -10.07
N THR A 39 -3.28 -1.73 -10.82
CA THR A 39 -3.25 -3.21 -10.70
C THR A 39 -1.90 -3.80 -11.12
N MET A 40 -1.23 -3.19 -12.10
CA MET A 40 0.11 -3.61 -12.54
C MET A 40 1.15 -3.28 -11.47
N ALA A 41 1.11 -2.06 -10.90
CA ALA A 41 2.00 -1.67 -9.81
C ALA A 41 1.86 -2.59 -8.58
N ALA A 42 0.62 -2.95 -8.21
CA ALA A 42 0.37 -3.87 -7.11
C ALA A 42 0.96 -5.27 -7.36
N SER A 43 0.85 -5.81 -8.59
CA SER A 43 1.41 -7.11 -8.94
C SER A 43 2.95 -7.16 -8.88
N ILE A 44 3.60 -6.05 -9.23
CA ILE A 44 5.06 -5.89 -9.09
C ILE A 44 5.43 -5.86 -7.61
N LEU A 45 4.71 -5.07 -6.80
CA LEU A 45 4.97 -4.99 -5.36
C LEU A 45 4.82 -6.33 -4.65
N ILE A 46 3.81 -7.12 -4.98
CA ILE A 46 3.64 -8.47 -4.42
C ILE A 46 4.89 -9.33 -4.66
N SER A 47 5.50 -9.22 -5.85
CA SER A 47 6.72 -9.97 -6.18
C SER A 47 7.93 -9.48 -5.37
N PHE A 48 8.02 -8.19 -5.10
CA PHE A 48 9.08 -7.58 -4.29
C PHE A 48 8.92 -7.82 -2.79
N THR A 49 7.69 -7.83 -2.28
CA THR A 49 7.38 -8.03 -0.85
C THR A 49 7.18 -9.50 -0.48
N PHE A 50 7.43 -10.44 -1.39
CA PHE A 50 7.19 -11.87 -1.15
C PHE A 50 8.02 -12.45 0.02
N LYS A 51 9.17 -11.84 0.33
CA LYS A 51 10.04 -12.23 1.45
C LYS A 51 9.76 -11.45 2.74
N TRP A 52 8.87 -10.46 2.72
CA TRP A 52 8.59 -9.61 3.87
C TRP A 52 7.59 -10.27 4.82
N ASP A 53 7.48 -9.73 6.03
CA ASP A 53 6.40 -10.11 6.94
C ASP A 53 5.04 -9.76 6.30
N VAL A 54 4.04 -10.63 6.51
CA VAL A 54 2.74 -10.55 5.87
C VAL A 54 2.07 -9.20 6.15
N ASN A 55 2.22 -8.68 7.37
CA ASN A 55 1.59 -7.43 7.78
C ASN A 55 2.23 -6.22 7.10
N GLU A 56 3.56 -6.19 7.01
CA GLU A 56 4.32 -5.12 6.35
C GLU A 56 4.08 -5.10 4.84
N ALA A 57 4.07 -6.29 4.21
CA ALA A 57 3.78 -6.45 2.80
C ALA A 57 2.36 -5.93 2.46
N LEU A 58 1.35 -6.37 3.23
CA LEU A 58 -0.04 -5.93 3.04
C LEU A 58 -0.19 -4.43 3.27
N ALA A 59 0.42 -3.87 4.32
CA ALA A 59 0.37 -2.45 4.63
C ALA A 59 0.90 -1.59 3.47
N LEU A 60 1.99 -2.01 2.84
CA LEU A 60 2.60 -1.31 1.72
C LEU A 60 1.81 -1.49 0.41
N ILE A 61 1.37 -2.71 0.09
CA ILE A 61 0.56 -2.99 -1.11
C ILE A 61 -0.77 -2.23 -1.05
N ALA A 62 -1.47 -2.29 0.09
CA ALA A 62 -2.73 -1.57 0.29
C ALA A 62 -2.54 -0.06 0.20
N GLY A 63 -1.45 0.46 0.77
CA GLY A 63 -1.09 1.87 0.65
C GLY A 63 -0.88 2.29 -0.80
N VAL A 64 -0.03 1.58 -1.55
CA VAL A 64 0.24 1.90 -2.96
C VAL A 64 -1.00 1.78 -3.82
N TYR A 65 -1.83 0.76 -3.60
CA TYR A 65 -3.08 0.60 -4.34
C TYR A 65 -4.01 1.79 -4.13
N MET A 66 -4.30 2.13 -2.87
CA MET A 66 -5.17 3.27 -2.57
C MET A 66 -4.57 4.59 -3.07
N GLY A 67 -3.28 4.82 -2.81
CA GLY A 67 -2.57 6.00 -3.32
C GLY A 67 -2.62 6.12 -4.84
N GLY A 68 -2.44 5.01 -5.56
CA GLY A 68 -2.49 4.96 -7.01
C GLY A 68 -3.86 5.24 -7.60
N VAL A 69 -4.92 4.67 -7.00
CA VAL A 69 -6.31 4.93 -7.44
C VAL A 69 -6.64 6.42 -7.32
N TYR A 70 -6.34 7.02 -6.17
CA TYR A 70 -6.62 8.44 -5.94
C TYR A 70 -5.66 9.37 -6.68
N GLY A 71 -4.40 8.98 -6.86
CA GLY A 71 -3.39 9.73 -7.63
C GLY A 71 -3.71 9.81 -9.11
N GLY A 72 -4.14 8.71 -9.73
CA GLY A 72 -4.56 8.70 -11.13
C GLY A 72 -5.87 9.44 -11.40
N SER A 73 -6.78 9.49 -10.41
CA SER A 73 -8.03 10.25 -10.54
C SER A 73 -7.86 11.77 -10.67
N ARG A 74 -6.68 12.30 -10.31
CA ARG A 74 -6.36 13.74 -10.43
C ARG A 74 -5.93 14.13 -11.85
N THR A 75 -5.49 13.16 -12.65
CA THR A 75 -5.01 13.37 -14.03
C THR A 75 -6.06 12.98 -15.07
N ALA A 76 -7.02 12.12 -14.71
CA ALA A 76 -8.12 11.69 -15.58
C ALA A 76 -9.23 12.74 -15.74
#